data_AF-A0A6S6TH63-F1
#
_entry.id   AF-A0A6S6TH63-F1
#
_cell.length_a   1.000
_cell.length_b   1.000
_cell.length_c   1.000
_cell.angle_alpha   90.00
_cell.angle_beta   90.00
_cell.angle_gamma   90.00
#
_symmetry.space_group_name_H-M   'P 1'
#
loop_
_entity.id
_entity.type
_entity.pdbx_description
1 polymer ?
#
loop_
_entity_poly.entity_id
_entity_poly.type
_entity_poly.pdbx_seq_one_letter_code
_entity_poly.pdbx_strand_id
1 'polypeptide(L)' 'MYKTVKPTTFTLPLTLLDELDGLAKELGKKKTAIVTEALEMYMDMNDLKQAEKRLQDKNIPADDFFKELGV' A
#
# COMPACT_ATOMS: atom_id res chain seq x y z
N MET A 1 -22.44 17.14 3.49
CA MET A 1 -21.67 16.03 4.09
C MET A 1 -20.66 15.57 3.05
N TYR A 2 -19.38 15.89 3.22
CA TYR A 2 -18.34 15.37 2.32
C TYR A 2 -18.23 13.86 2.55
N LYS A 3 -18.42 13.06 1.50
CA LYS A 3 -18.20 11.61 1.59
C LYS A 3 -16.70 11.38 1.69
N THR A 4 -16.25 10.88 2.84
CA THR A 4 -14.85 10.48 3.09
C THR A 4 -14.48 9.15 2.42
N VAL A 5 -15.47 8.42 1.90
CA VAL A 5 -15.29 7.13 1.23
C VAL A 5 -16.10 7.05 -0.06
N LYS A 6 -15.55 6.38 -1.08
CA LYS A 6 -16.23 6.05 -2.34
C LYS A 6 -16.40 4.54 -2.44
N PRO A 7 -17.57 4.03 -2.88
CA PRO A 7 -17.74 2.60 -3.16
C PRO A 7 -16.83 2.17 -4.30
N THR A 8 -16.16 1.03 -4.13
CA THR A 8 -15.27 0.44 -5.14
C THR A 8 -15.63 -1.03 -5.33
N THR A 9 -15.65 -1.49 -6.58
CA THR A 9 -15.91 -2.89 -6.93
C THR A 9 -14.69 -3.46 -7.64
N PHE A 10 -14.31 -4.68 -7.28
CA PHE A 10 -13.22 -5.43 -7.91
C PHE A 10 -13.54 -6.93 -7.79
N THR A 11 -12.87 -7.72 -8.61
CA THR A 11 -13.07 -9.18 -8.65
C THR A 11 -12.01 -9.87 -7.79
N LEU A 12 -12.44 -10.86 -7.02
CA LEU A 12 -11.56 -11.74 -6.26
C LEU A 12 -11.84 -13.21 -6.61
N PRO A 13 -10.85 -14.11 -6.51
CA PRO A 13 -11.08 -15.55 -6.58
C PRO A 13 -12.12 -15.99 -5.54
N LEU A 14 -12.99 -16.94 -5.92
CA LEU A 14 -14.02 -17.45 -5.02
C LEU A 14 -13.44 -18.06 -3.73
N THR A 15 -12.33 -18.78 -3.84
CA THR A 15 -11.64 -19.37 -2.69
C THR A 15 -11.19 -18.30 -1.69
N LEU A 16 -10.69 -17.16 -2.19
CA LEU A 16 -10.25 -16.05 -1.34
C LEU A 16 -11.44 -15.34 -0.69
N LEU A 17 -12.59 -15.27 -1.38
CA LEU A 17 -13.82 -14.77 -0.77
C LEU A 17 -14.29 -15.67 0.36
N ASP A 18 -14.24 -17.00 0.20
CA ASP A 18 -14.61 -17.94 1.25
C ASP A 18 -13.69 -17.84 2.48
N GLU A 19 -12.39 -17.66 2.25
CA GLU A 19 -11.40 -17.42 3.32
C GLU A 19 -11.67 -16.10 4.05
N LEU A 20 -11.93 -15.01 3.30
CA LEU A 20 -12.29 -13.71 3.86
C LEU A 20 -13.57 -13.79 4.70
N ASP A 21 -14.54 -14.60 4.28
CA ASP A 21 -15.78 -14.83 5.00
C ASP A 21 -15.56 -15.59 6.31
N GLY A 22 -14.68 -16.59 6.29
CA GLY A 22 -14.24 -17.31 7.48
C GLY A 22 -13.55 -16.37 8.47
N LEU A 23 -12.55 -15.62 7.99
CA LEU A 23 -11.76 -14.69 8.79
C LEU A 23 -12.63 -13.56 9.38
N ALA A 24 -13.57 -13.03 8.61
CA ALA A 24 -14.52 -12.02 9.09
C ALA A 24 -15.37 -12.53 10.26
N LYS A 25 -15.84 -13.79 10.18
CA LYS A 25 -16.61 -14.41 11.26
C LYS A 25 -15.76 -14.66 12.50
N GLU A 26 -14.55 -15.19 12.32
CA GLU A 26 -13.63 -15.49 13.41
C GLU A 26 -13.23 -14.24 14.19
N LEU A 27 -12.91 -13.15 13.49
CA LEU A 27 -12.48 -11.90 14.11
C LEU A 27 -13.65 -10.99 14.55
N GLY A 28 -14.89 -11.35 14.19
CA GLY A 28 -16.06 -10.47 14.40
C GLY A 28 -15.96 -9.13 13.66
N LYS A 29 -15.16 -9.07 12.58
CA LYS A 29 -14.92 -7.86 11.78
C LYS A 29 -15.71 -7.88 10.48
N LYS A 30 -16.00 -6.70 9.93
CA LYS A 30 -16.56 -6.59 8.58
C LYS A 30 -15.49 -6.92 7.55
N LYS A 31 -15.86 -7.62 6.47
CA LYS A 31 -14.97 -7.91 5.32
C LYS A 31 -14.29 -6.63 4.79
N THR A 32 -15.04 -5.53 4.70
CA THR A 32 -14.51 -4.24 4.26
C THR A 32 -13.39 -3.72 5.16
N ALA A 33 -13.48 -3.92 6.48
CA ALA A 33 -12.43 -3.49 7.41
C ALA A 33 -11.16 -4.32 7.19
N ILE A 34 -11.29 -5.64 7.05
CA ILE A 34 -10.16 -6.53 6.75
C ILE A 34 -9.49 -6.16 5.43
N VAL A 35 -10.28 -5.92 4.38
CA VAL A 35 -9.76 -5.51 3.07
C VAL A 35 -9.04 -4.15 3.17
N THR A 36 -9.58 -3.18 3.89
CA THR A 36 -8.91 -1.89 4.12
C THR A 36 -7.59 -2.08 4.84
N GLU A 37 -7.58 -2.80 5.96
CA GLU A 37 -6.37 -3.09 6.74
C GLU A 37 -5.30 -3.79 5.87
N ALA A 38 -5.69 -4.80 5.09
CA ALA A 38 -4.78 -5.52 4.20
C ALA A 38 -4.20 -4.63 3.09
N LEU A 39 -5.00 -3.74 2.52
CA LEU A 39 -4.54 -2.79 1.49
C LEU A 39 -3.59 -1.75 2.08
N GLU A 40 -3.87 -1.21 3.25
CA GLU A 40 -2.99 -0.28 3.97
C GLU A 40 -1.63 -0.94 4.24
N MET A 41 -1.64 -2.15 4.81
CA MET A 41 -0.42 -2.91 5.06
C MET A 41 0.39 -3.18 3.78
N TYR A 42 -0.29 -3.49 2.67
CA TYR A 42 0.39 -3.72 1.39
C TYR A 42 1.05 -2.46 0.85
N MET A 43 0.38 -1.30 0.98
CA MET A 43 0.94 -0.01 0.55
C MET A 43 2.13 0.39 1.41
N ASP A 44 2.03 0.26 2.74
CA ASP A 44 3.13 0.55 3.66
C ASP A 44 4.37 -0.32 3.36
N MET A 45 4.17 -1.61 3.10
CA MET A 45 5.24 -2.51 2.69
C MET A 45 5.88 -2.06 1.38
N ASN A 46 5.08 -1.62 0.40
CA ASN A 46 5.62 -1.13 -0.86
C ASN A 46 6.43 0.16 -0.67
N ASP A 47 5.96 1.08 0.17
CA ASP A 47 6.67 2.31 0.48
C ASP A 47 8.01 2.05 1.16
N LEU A 48 8.06 1.09 2.10
CA LEU A 48 9.31 0.63 2.70
C LEU A 48 10.29 0.10 1.65
N LYS A 49 9.83 -0.77 0.74
CA LYS A 49 10.67 -1.29 -0.36
C LYS A 49 11.21 -0.18 -1.26
N GLN A 50 10.40 0.85 -1.54
CA GLN A 50 10.87 2.00 -2.32
C GLN A 50 11.88 2.84 -1.54
N ALA A 51 11.69 3.02 -0.23
CA ALA A 51 12.65 3.71 0.63
C ALA A 51 14.00 2.97 0.68
N GLU A 52 13.99 1.64 0.83
CA GLU A 52 15.20 0.81 0.77
C GLU A 52 15.92 0.95 -0.56
N LYS A 53 15.17 0.96 -1.68
CA LYS A 53 15.75 1.19 -3.01
C LYS A 53 16.42 2.56 -3.11
N ARG A 54 15.80 3.62 -2.58
CA ARG A 54 16.37 4.97 -2.53
C ARG A 54 17.65 5.03 -1.67
N LEU A 55 17.71 4.27 -0.58
CA LEU A 55 18.91 4.18 0.26
C LEU A 55 20.08 3.49 -0.45
N GLN A 56 19.80 2.56 -1.36
CA GLN A 56 20.81 1.87 -2.16
C GLN A 56 21.26 2.68 -3.39
N ASP A 57 20.57 3.78 -3.70
CA ASP A 57 20.94 4.62 -4.83
C ASP A 57 22.27 5.36 -4.52
N LYS A 58 23.04 5.66 -5.56
CA LYS A 58 24.36 6.27 -5.36
C LYS A 58 24.20 7.67 -4.78
N ASN A 59 24.73 7.87 -3.57
CA ASN A 59 24.94 9.22 -3.04
C ASN A 59 26.01 9.92 -3.89
N ILE A 60 25.59 10.98 -4.58
CA ILE A 60 26.50 11.88 -5.29
C ILE A 60 26.80 13.11 -4.41
N PRO A 61 28.02 13.65 -4.45
CA PRO A 61 28.33 14.92 -3.81
C PRO A 61 27.39 16.02 -4.32
N ALA A 62 26.98 16.92 -3.43
CA ALA A 62 26.06 18.00 -3.78
C ALA A 62 26.60 18.87 -4.93
N ASP A 63 27.91 19.12 -4.96
CA ASP A 63 28.57 19.89 -6.02
C ASP A 63 28.43 19.24 -7.41
N ASP A 64 28.45 17.89 -7.48
CA ASP A 64 28.29 17.15 -8.73
C ASP A 64 26.82 17.13 -9.17
N PHE A 65 25.88 17.03 -8.21
CA PHE A 65 24.45 17.13 -8.47
C PHE A 65 24.04 18.49 -9.04
N PHE A 66 24.51 19.59 -8.42
CA PHE A 66 24.19 20.95 -8.89
C PHE A 66 24.82 21.24 -10.27
N LYS A 67 26.05 20.74 -10.52
CA LYS A 67 26.66 20.79 -11.85
C LYS A 67 25.86 20.03 -12.91
N GLU A 68 25.35 18.83 -12.62
CA GLU A 68 24.50 18.08 -13.56
C GLU A 68 23.17 18.78 -13.84
N LEU A 69 22.59 19.45 -12.84
CA LEU A 69 21.34 20.20 -12.99
C LEU A 69 21.49 21.59 -13.61
N GLY A 70 22.72 22.09 -13.77
CA GLY A 70 22.99 23.39 -14.38
C GLY A 70 22.56 24.58 -13.51
N VAL A 71 22.56 24.41 -12.19
CA VAL A 71 22.22 25.45 -11.19
C VAL A 71 23.37 25.73 -10.24
#